data_AF-A0A0C9S3F8-F1
#
_entry.id   AF-A0A0C9S3F8-F1
#
_cell.length_a   1.000
_cell.length_b   1.000
_cell.length_c   1.000
_cell.angle_alpha   90.00
_cell.angle_beta   90.00
_cell.angle_gamma   90.00
#
_symmetry.space_group_name_H-M   'P 1'
#
loop_
_entity.id
_entity.type
_entity.pdbx_description
1 polymer ?
#
loop_
_entity_poly.entity_id
_entity_poly.type
_entity_poly.pdbx_seq_one_letter_code
_entity_poly.pdbx_strand_id
1 'polypeptide(L)'
;MHSLVAIALLFAAVDGLQEPRLVYPRLLQERSHEGKLVMEIDDQLTLNLEKASIAAPQLRVLKGGEESMTVLYDGNEINDKLYQDGKQFATVAVEENGRSEE
;
A
#
# COMPACT_ATOMS: atom_id res chain seq x y z
N MET A 1 -18.67 -34.76 2.14
CA MET A 1 -18.42 -33.45 2.79
C MET A 1 -16.93 -33.22 3.05
N HIS A 2 -16.24 -34.12 3.76
CA HIS A 2 -14.79 -33.97 4.05
C HIS A 2 -13.88 -33.89 2.81
N SER A 3 -14.14 -34.71 1.78
CA SER A 3 -13.35 -34.67 0.53
C SER A 3 -13.50 -33.35 -0.23
N LEU A 4 -14.68 -32.73 -0.17
CA LEU A 4 -14.94 -31.45 -0.83
C LEU A 4 -14.21 -30.29 -0.13
N VAL A 5 -14.19 -30.34 1.21
CA VAL A 5 -13.42 -29.40 2.03
C VAL A 5 -11.92 -29.57 1.79
N ALA A 6 -11.42 -30.81 1.71
CA ALA A 6 -10.02 -31.07 1.39
C ALA A 6 -9.62 -30.55 0.00
N ILE A 7 -10.49 -30.73 -0.99
CA ILE A 7 -10.29 -30.20 -2.35
C ILE A 7 -10.28 -28.67 -2.35
N ALA A 8 -11.23 -28.03 -1.65
CA ALA A 8 -11.28 -26.57 -1.54
C ALA A 8 -10.04 -25.98 -0.85
N LEU A 9 -9.53 -26.64 0.21
CA LEU A 9 -8.28 -26.25 0.88
C LEU A 9 -7.05 -26.43 -0.04
N LEU A 10 -7.02 -27.47 -0.86
CA LEU A 10 -5.96 -27.70 -1.84
C LEU A 10 -5.92 -26.59 -2.90
N PHE A 11 -7.07 -26.20 -3.46
CA PHE A 11 -7.12 -25.09 -4.43
C PHE A 11 -6.72 -23.75 -3.82
N ALA A 12 -7.19 -23.44 -2.61
CA ALA A 12 -6.79 -22.22 -1.90
C ALA A 12 -5.28 -22.18 -1.59
N ALA A 13 -4.66 -23.33 -1.31
CA ALA A 13 -3.21 -23.41 -1.08
C ALA A 13 -2.38 -23.19 -2.36
N VAL A 14 -2.90 -23.57 -3.53
CA VAL A 14 -2.20 -23.39 -4.82
C VAL A 14 -2.10 -21.91 -5.21
N ASP A 15 -3.15 -21.12 -4.97
CA ASP A 15 -3.11 -19.67 -5.24
C ASP A 15 -2.09 -18.94 -4.37
N GLY A 16 -1.86 -19.43 -3.14
CA GLY A 16 -0.85 -18.88 -2.23
C GLY A 16 0.60 -19.28 -2.54
N LEU A 17 0.84 -20.16 -3.52
CA LEU A 17 2.16 -20.67 -3.89
C LEU A 17 2.74 -20.02 -5.16
N GLN A 18 2.11 -18.97 -5.69
CA GLN A 18 2.64 -18.28 -6.86
C GLN A 18 4.07 -17.77 -6.60
N GLU A 19 4.98 -18.05 -7.54
CA GLU A 19 6.37 -17.60 -7.44
C GLU A 19 6.44 -16.06 -7.48
N PRO A 20 7.33 -15.44 -6.67
CA PRO A 20 7.57 -14.01 -6.74
C PRO A 20 7.99 -13.60 -8.16
N ARG A 21 7.31 -12.60 -8.72
CA ARG A 21 7.58 -12.09 -10.06
C ARG A 21 8.12 -10.67 -10.02
N LEU A 22 9.10 -10.39 -10.88
CA LEU A 22 9.57 -9.02 -11.09
C LEU A 22 8.56 -8.27 -11.98
N VAL A 23 8.07 -7.14 -11.46
CA VAL A 23 7.14 -6.24 -12.14
C VAL A 23 7.71 -4.82 -12.13
N TYR A 24 7.23 -3.99 -13.05
CA TYR A 24 7.59 -2.58 -13.14
C TYR A 24 6.33 -1.73 -13.08
N PRO A 25 5.84 -1.43 -11.87
CA PRO A 25 4.59 -0.70 -11.71
C PRO A 25 4.66 0.68 -12.34
N ARG A 26 3.56 1.12 -12.93
CA ARG A 26 3.41 2.47 -13.47
C ARG A 26 2.40 3.22 -12.64
N LEU A 27 2.75 4.45 -12.27
CA LEU A 27 1.88 5.34 -11.52
C LEU A 27 1.40 6.47 -12.44
N LEU A 28 0.09 6.63 -12.52
CA LEU A 28 -0.57 7.63 -13.35
C LEU A 28 -1.44 8.50 -12.45
N GLN A 29 -1.34 9.82 -12.60
CA GLN A 29 -2.21 10.76 -11.90
C GLN A 29 -3.41 11.12 -12.78
N GLU A 30 -4.61 11.06 -12.21
CA GLU A 30 -5.81 11.51 -12.91
C GLU A 30 -5.76 13.03 -13.14
N ARG A 31 -6.33 13.50 -14.25
CA ARG A 31 -6.46 14.94 -14.55
C ARG A 31 -7.60 15.63 -13.77
N SER A 32 -8.26 14.90 -12.88
CA SER A 32 -9.32 15.42 -12.01
C SER A 32 -8.72 16.21 -10.85
N HIS A 33 -9.50 17.09 -10.22
CA HIS A 33 -9.04 17.88 -9.06
C HIS A 33 -8.92 17.04 -7.77
N GLU A 34 -9.37 15.77 -7.78
CA GLU A 34 -9.41 14.92 -6.57
C GLU A 34 -8.08 14.23 -6.27
N GLY A 35 -7.08 14.34 -7.15
CA GLY A 35 -5.74 13.80 -6.91
C GLY A 35 -5.68 12.27 -6.82
N LYS A 36 -6.62 11.58 -7.47
CA LYS A 36 -6.63 10.11 -7.59
C LYS A 36 -5.44 9.63 -8.41
N LEU A 37 -4.92 8.46 -8.02
CA LEU A 37 -3.83 7.78 -8.72
C LEU A 37 -4.33 6.45 -9.26
N VAL A 38 -3.75 6.01 -10.37
CA VAL A 38 -3.92 4.66 -10.90
C VAL A 38 -2.54 4.03 -10.94
N MET A 39 -2.40 2.89 -10.26
CA MET A 39 -1.16 2.11 -10.27
C MET A 39 -1.41 0.81 -11.04
N GLU A 40 -0.80 0.69 -12.21
CA GLU A 40 -0.75 -0.56 -12.98
C GLU A 40 0.44 -1.36 -12.47
N ILE A 41 0.20 -2.46 -11.78
CA ILE A 41 1.26 -3.36 -11.28
C ILE A 41 1.65 -4.32 -12.39
N ASP A 42 0.64 -4.94 -13.01
CA ASP A 42 0.74 -5.77 -14.20
C ASP A 42 -0.61 -5.88 -14.94
N ASP A 43 -0.65 -6.71 -15.98
CA ASP A 43 -1.83 -6.94 -16.83
C ASP A 43 -3.07 -7.48 -16.06
N GLN A 44 -2.89 -7.98 -14.85
CA GLN A 44 -3.94 -8.61 -14.03
C GLN A 44 -4.31 -7.77 -12.80
N LEU A 45 -3.43 -6.91 -12.33
CA LEU A 45 -3.62 -6.11 -11.12
C LEU A 45 -3.38 -4.61 -11.38
N THR A 46 -4.47 -3.85 -11.26
CA THR A 46 -4.48 -2.39 -11.24
C THR A 46 -5.12 -1.89 -9.95
N LEU A 47 -4.46 -0.96 -9.27
CA LEU A 47 -4.98 -0.29 -8.09
C LEU A 47 -5.54 1.09 -8.46
N ASN A 48 -6.76 1.36 -8.03
CA ASN A 48 -7.40 2.68 -8.11
C ASN A 48 -7.28 3.34 -6.74
N LEU A 49 -6.33 4.25 -6.64
CA LEU A 49 -5.84 4.79 -5.40
C LEU A 49 -6.49 6.15 -5.10
N GLU A 50 -7.13 6.23 -3.94
CA GLU A 50 -7.64 7.47 -3.35
C GLU A 50 -6.89 7.82 -2.06
N LYS A 51 -6.92 9.08 -1.64
CA LYS A 51 -6.25 9.50 -0.39
C LYS A 51 -6.78 8.71 0.80
N ALA A 52 -5.86 8.14 1.57
CA ALA A 52 -6.19 7.46 2.81
C ALA A 52 -6.04 8.41 4.00
N SER A 53 -6.83 8.19 5.04
CA SER A 53 -6.69 8.89 6.33
C SER A 53 -6.71 7.84 7.44
N ILE A 54 -5.53 7.33 7.78
CA ILE A 54 -5.35 6.19 8.69
C ILE A 54 -4.59 6.62 9.94
N ALA A 55 -3.71 7.61 9.85
CA ALA A 55 -2.95 8.15 10.98
C ALA A 55 -3.79 9.17 11.77
N ALA A 56 -3.71 9.09 13.10
CA ALA A 56 -4.21 10.13 13.98
C ALA A 56 -3.39 11.43 13.80
N PRO A 57 -3.96 12.64 14.02
CA PRO A 57 -3.26 13.90 13.77
C PRO A 57 -1.89 14.02 14.45
N GLN A 58 -1.70 13.37 15.60
CA GLN A 58 -0.40 13.27 16.28
C GLN A 58 -0.14 11.82 16.67
N LEU A 59 1.04 11.32 16.33
CA LEU A 59 1.48 9.97 16.68
C LEU A 59 2.70 10.03 17.58
N ARG A 60 2.68 9.24 18.66
CA ARG A 60 3.83 9.04 19.54
C ARG A 60 4.45 7.69 19.25
N VAL A 61 5.66 7.68 18.73
CA VAL A 61 6.40 6.47 18.36
C VAL A 61 7.56 6.27 19.33
N LEU A 62 7.65 5.06 19.89
CA LEU A 62 8.77 4.63 20.70
C LEU A 62 9.74 3.86 19.80
N LYS A 63 10.94 4.39 19.61
CA LYS A 63 12.00 3.68 18.87
C LYS A 63 12.83 2.88 19.87
N GLY A 64 12.84 1.56 19.71
CA GLY A 64 13.66 0.65 20.52
C GLY A 64 15.10 0.59 19.97
N GLY A 65 16.08 0.60 20.87
CA GLY A 65 17.53 0.61 20.57
C GLY A 65 18.34 0.84 21.86
N GLU A 66 19.66 1.05 21.75
CA GLU A 66 20.53 1.33 22.91
C GLU A 66 20.10 2.59 23.69
N GLU A 67 19.58 3.61 22.99
CA GLU A 67 18.89 4.75 23.59
C GLU A 67 17.43 4.77 23.14
N SER A 68 16.52 4.35 24.02
CA SER A 68 15.10 4.43 23.76
C SER A 68 14.67 5.90 23.65
N MET A 69 14.25 6.31 22.45
CA MET A 69 13.77 7.67 22.20
C MET A 69 12.28 7.68 21.85
N THR A 70 11.57 8.66 22.41
CA THR A 70 10.20 8.99 22.02
C THR A 70 10.25 10.04 20.93
N VAL A 71 9.63 9.78 19.78
CA VAL A 71 9.47 10.75 18.69
C VAL A 71 7.99 11.02 18.49
N LEU A 72 7.63 12.29 18.35
CA LEU A 72 6.30 12.73 17.93
C LEU A 72 6.31 12.95 16.42
N TYR A 73 5.31 12.42 15.72
CA TYR A 73 5.10 12.61 14.30
C TYR A 73 3.78 13.34 14.07
N ASP A 74 3.74 14.24 13.09
CA ASP A 74 2.50 14.77 12.54
C ASP A 74 1.88 13.68 11.65
N GLY A 75 0.68 13.21 12.02
CA GLY A 75 0.02 12.16 11.25
C GLY A 75 -0.54 12.66 9.91
N ASN A 76 -0.71 13.98 9.74
CA ASN A 76 -1.13 14.55 8.47
C ASN A 76 -0.03 14.36 7.41
N GLU A 77 1.24 14.52 7.78
CA GLU A 77 2.37 14.26 6.87
C GLU A 77 2.41 12.80 6.39
N ILE A 78 1.94 11.88 7.23
CA ILE A 78 1.82 10.46 6.87
C ILE A 78 0.61 10.26 5.95
N ASN A 79 -0.56 10.77 6.33
CA ASN A 79 -1.79 10.67 5.53
C ASN A 79 -1.62 11.30 4.14
N ASP A 80 -0.85 12.39 4.03
CA ASP A 80 -0.56 13.06 2.76
C ASP A 80 0.19 12.17 1.76
N LYS A 81 0.87 11.12 2.21
CA LYS A 81 1.57 10.16 1.34
C LYS A 81 0.82 8.86 1.15
N LEU A 82 -0.24 8.62 1.94
CA LEU A 82 -0.95 7.35 1.94
C LEU A 82 -2.14 7.36 0.99
N TYR A 83 -2.24 6.29 0.22
CA TYR A 83 -3.34 6.02 -0.67
C TYR A 83 -3.88 4.61 -0.43
N GLN A 84 -5.16 4.40 -0.70
CA GLN A 84 -5.81 3.10 -0.57
C GLN A 84 -6.62 2.75 -1.81
N ASP A 85 -6.72 1.45 -2.08
CA ASP A 85 -7.77 0.87 -2.92
C ASP A 85 -8.62 -0.03 -2.03
N GLY A 86 -9.81 0.48 -1.65
CA GLY A 86 -10.72 -0.23 -0.76
C GLY A 86 -11.31 -1.51 -1.37
N LYS A 87 -11.30 -1.67 -2.71
CA LYS A 87 -11.77 -2.90 -3.38
C LYS A 87 -10.72 -4.00 -3.34
N GLN A 88 -9.44 -3.61 -3.42
CA GLN A 88 -8.30 -4.52 -3.38
C GLN A 88 -7.72 -4.69 -1.97
N PHE A 89 -8.26 -3.97 -0.97
CA PHE A 89 -7.76 -3.96 0.41
C PHE A 89 -6.27 -3.61 0.50
N ALA A 90 -5.80 -2.74 -0.41
CA ALA A 90 -4.41 -2.36 -0.53
C ALA A 90 -4.19 -0.93 -0.01
N THR A 91 -3.04 -0.70 0.63
CA THR A 91 -2.58 0.63 1.03
C THR A 91 -1.15 0.84 0.53
N VAL A 92 -0.89 1.97 -0.11
CA VAL A 92 0.39 2.32 -0.73
C VAL A 92 0.83 3.68 -0.23
N ALA A 93 2.09 3.78 0.20
CA ALA A 93 2.76 5.06 0.43
C ALA A 93 3.46 5.50 -0.86
N VAL A 94 3.18 6.72 -1.31
CA VAL A 94 3.80 7.31 -2.50
C VAL A 94 4.68 8.47 -2.05
N GLU A 95 5.96 8.40 -2.40
CA GLU A 95 6.93 9.47 -2.17
C GLU A 95 7.46 9.97 -3.51
N GLU A 96 7.34 11.26 -3.75
CA GLU A 96 8.02 11.89 -4.88
C GLU A 96 9.49 12.06 -4.54
N ASN A 97 10.36 11.34 -5.25
CA ASN A 97 11.77 11.66 -5.26
C ASN A 97 11.92 12.98 -6.00
N GLY A 98 12.10 14.08 -5.26
CA GLY A 98 12.31 15.40 -5.84
C GLY A 98 13.36 15.36 -6.94
N ARG A 99 13.08 16.03 -8.06
CA ARG A 99 14.12 16.40 -9.03
C ARG A 99 15.23 17.06 -8.23
N SER A 100 16.43 16.48 -8.25
CA SER A 100 17.63 17.18 -7.80
C SER A 100 17.73 18.44 -8.66
N GLU A 101 17.35 19.59 -8.09
CA GLU A 101 17.78 20.87 -8.62
C GLU A 101 19.28 20.94 -8.35
N GLU A 102 20.04 20.68 -9.40
CA GLU A 102 21.49 20.89 -9.49
C GLU A 102 21.79 22.38 -9.69
#